data_AF-A0A840C1T2-F1
#
_entry.id   AF-A0A840C1T2-F1
#
_cell.length_a   1.000
_cell.length_b   1.000
_cell.length_c   1.000
_cell.angle_alpha   90.00
_cell.angle_beta   90.00
_cell.angle_gamma   90.00
#
_symmetry.space_group_name_H-M   'P 1'
#
loop_
_entity.id
_entity.type
_entity.pdbx_description
1 polymer ?
#
loop_
_entity_poly.entity_id
_entity_poly.type
_entity_poly.pdbx_seq_one_letter_code
_entity_poly.pdbx_strand_id
1 'polypeptide(L)'
;MTKAKDKHAEGRAHADRAHAKLAPSAASRWVNCPGSVRLSAGIESRSSIWADEGTAAHTLAEMCLNTGFDADRFLDGCVDVNTGRVHETMPPQLEGKPRVFAIDEEMAGAVQVYLDLVRSLVQEGDEYETEQRLDLSSVHPDIFGTGDFLLYRPSTHKLVIVDYKHGKGVAVDPRENKQLMTYAVGAALRYHNRGIDEVELIVVQPRAEGDEVKTWKTDAVTLLEWRFELEAAAKATEEPDAPLQAGEWCKFCPALPDCPANRARRAELARIEFAEDGELKLSEPSTIAPERLAAILREAHLFKDWFRRVEEFAHAEATEGRMPPGFKLVAKRATRRWRDEDEAASYLSMVYGLDDEALYERKMLSPAKAETVIGKKNKDDIKHLVVSKSSGTNLVPEEDKRPAVRVDAKTEFAEA
;
A
#
# COMPACT_ATOMS: atom_id res chain seq x y z
N MET A 1 -30.48 13.30 -4.19
CA MET A 1 -29.87 14.06 -3.06
C MET A 1 -30.08 13.27 -1.77
N THR A 2 -29.28 12.22 -1.59
CA THR A 2 -29.35 11.36 -0.42
C THR A 2 -28.41 11.97 0.62
N LYS A 3 -28.99 12.48 1.71
CA LYS A 3 -28.24 13.15 2.78
C LYS A 3 -27.28 12.16 3.43
N ALA A 4 -25.98 12.32 3.19
CA ALA A 4 -24.97 11.92 4.15
C ALA A 4 -25.38 12.55 5.50
N LYS A 5 -25.57 11.74 6.52
CA LYS A 5 -25.87 12.25 7.86
C LYS A 5 -24.64 13.02 8.33
N ASP A 6 -24.73 14.34 8.31
CA ASP A 6 -23.84 15.25 9.02
C ASP A 6 -23.72 14.79 10.48
N LYS A 7 -22.64 14.07 10.77
CA LYS A 7 -22.02 14.05 12.07
C LYS A 7 -20.66 14.70 11.85
N HIS A 8 -20.55 15.98 12.21
CA HIS A 8 -19.27 16.56 12.58
C HIS A 8 -18.73 15.77 13.77
N ALA A 9 -18.08 14.64 13.50
CA ALA A 9 -17.15 14.04 14.42
C ALA A 9 -15.85 14.82 14.21
N GLU A 10 -15.39 15.50 15.25
CA GLU A 10 -13.96 15.80 15.38
C GLU A 10 -13.25 14.44 15.38
N GLY A 11 -12.90 13.96 14.18
CA GLY A 11 -12.22 12.69 13.98
C GLY A 11 -10.85 12.76 14.62
N ARG A 12 -10.52 11.75 15.45
CA ARG A 12 -9.14 11.56 15.89
C ARG A 12 -8.26 11.38 14.66
N ALA A 13 -7.05 11.97 14.67
CA ALA A 13 -6.07 11.77 13.62
C ALA A 13 -5.88 10.28 13.33
N HIS A 14 -5.68 9.90 12.07
CA HIS A 14 -5.44 8.50 11.70
C HIS A 14 -4.33 7.85 12.53
N ALA A 15 -3.29 8.62 12.86
CA ALA A 15 -2.17 8.18 13.70
C ALA A 15 -2.55 7.89 15.17
N ASP A 16 -3.64 8.46 15.68
CA ASP A 16 -4.11 8.32 17.06
C ASP A 16 -5.16 7.21 17.24
N ARG A 17 -5.49 6.49 16.16
CA ARG A 17 -6.44 5.38 16.22
C ARG A 17 -5.83 4.23 17.02
N ALA A 18 -6.61 3.68 17.94
CA ALA A 18 -6.15 2.55 18.76
C ALA A 18 -5.74 1.38 17.84
N HIS A 19 -4.53 0.85 18.05
CA HIS A 19 -4.10 -0.36 17.37
C HIS A 19 -4.55 -1.58 18.17
N ALA A 20 -5.32 -2.46 17.53
CA ALA A 20 -5.69 -3.73 18.12
C ALA A 20 -4.46 -4.63 18.26
N LYS A 21 -4.38 -5.39 19.35
CA LYS A 21 -3.34 -6.42 19.52
C LYS A 21 -3.37 -7.44 18.37
N LEU A 22 -4.57 -7.77 17.88
CA LEU A 22 -4.80 -8.59 16.69
C LEU A 22 -5.40 -7.76 15.55
N ALA A 23 -4.68 -6.71 15.12
CA ALA A 23 -5.13 -5.85 14.02
C ALA A 23 -5.27 -6.62 12.68
N PRO A 24 -6.31 -6.37 11.88
CA PRO A 24 -6.51 -6.99 10.57
C PRO A 24 -5.33 -6.76 9.60
N SER A 25 -4.72 -5.57 9.62
CA SER A 25 -3.53 -5.28 8.80
C SER A 25 -2.31 -6.14 9.16
N ALA A 26 -2.30 -6.72 10.37
CA ALA A 26 -1.29 -7.67 10.82
C ALA A 26 -1.77 -9.14 10.76
N ALA A 27 -2.97 -9.43 10.23
CA ALA A 27 -3.58 -10.77 10.21
C ALA A 27 -2.69 -11.83 9.56
N SER A 28 -2.03 -11.49 8.46
CA SER A 28 -1.07 -12.40 7.83
C SER A 28 0.05 -12.84 8.79
N ARG A 29 0.48 -11.98 9.71
CA ARG A 29 1.50 -12.33 10.71
C ARG A 29 0.94 -13.20 11.82
N TRP A 30 -0.10 -12.76 12.50
CA TRP A 30 -0.55 -13.46 13.71
C TRP A 30 -1.34 -14.74 13.41
N VAL A 31 -1.95 -14.87 12.23
CA VAL A 31 -2.57 -16.13 11.78
C VAL A 31 -1.52 -17.20 11.50
N ASN A 32 -0.45 -16.84 10.78
CA ASN A 32 0.59 -17.81 10.44
C ASN A 32 1.61 -18.03 11.58
N CYS A 33 1.79 -17.04 12.47
CA CYS A 33 2.76 -17.09 13.56
C CYS A 33 2.15 -16.51 14.85
N PRO A 34 1.26 -17.26 15.53
CA PRO A 34 0.58 -16.78 16.72
C PRO A 34 1.54 -16.33 17.83
N GLY A 35 2.67 -17.03 18.01
CA GLY A 35 3.71 -16.67 18.98
C GLY A 35 4.35 -15.31 18.72
N SER A 36 4.25 -14.75 17.50
CA SER A 36 4.77 -13.42 17.18
C SER A 36 4.08 -12.29 17.94
N VAL A 37 2.81 -12.48 18.34
CA VAL A 37 2.03 -11.47 19.07
C VAL A 37 2.65 -11.24 20.45
N ARG A 38 2.87 -12.34 21.19
CA ARG A 38 3.53 -12.30 22.50
C ARG A 38 4.96 -11.83 22.39
N LEU A 39 5.70 -12.31 21.39
CA LEU A 39 7.10 -11.91 21.20
C LEU A 39 7.25 -10.43 20.85
N SER A 40 6.24 -9.82 20.23
CA SER A 40 6.23 -8.39 19.91
C SER A 40 5.67 -7.52 21.04
N ALA A 41 5.20 -8.13 22.14
CA ALA A 41 4.63 -7.38 23.25
C ALA A 41 5.68 -6.47 23.91
N GLY A 42 5.36 -5.19 24.10
CA GLY A 42 6.28 -4.20 24.67
C GLY A 42 7.33 -3.66 23.70
N ILE A 43 7.40 -4.18 22.46
CA ILE A 43 8.25 -3.59 21.41
C ILE A 43 7.49 -2.41 20.81
N GLU A 44 8.07 -1.21 20.93
CA GLU A 44 7.50 0.00 20.36
C GLU A 44 7.44 -0.11 18.83
N SER A 45 6.22 -0.01 18.28
CA SER A 45 6.01 0.01 16.84
C SER A 45 6.35 1.41 16.32
N ARG A 46 7.60 1.61 15.91
CA ARG A 46 8.00 2.87 15.24
C ARG A 46 7.42 2.92 13.84
N SER A 47 6.75 4.03 13.49
CA SER A 47 6.32 4.25 12.12
C SER A 47 7.55 4.50 11.23
N SER A 48 7.50 4.00 10.00
CA SER A 48 8.45 4.40 8.97
C SER A 48 7.89 5.60 8.21
N ILE A 49 8.77 6.35 7.52
CA ILE A 49 8.33 7.43 6.63
C ILE A 49 7.33 6.95 5.58
N TRP A 50 7.43 5.69 5.13
CA TRP A 50 6.51 5.06 4.20
C TRP A 50 5.13 4.79 4.81
N ALA A 51 5.09 4.36 6.08
CA ALA A 51 3.84 4.16 6.82
C ALA A 51 3.14 5.51 7.08
N ASP A 52 3.92 6.55 7.38
CA ASP A 52 3.41 7.90 7.59
C ASP A 52 2.92 8.54 6.27
N GLU A 53 3.64 8.36 5.15
CA GLU A 53 3.19 8.79 3.82
C GLU A 53 1.87 8.11 3.44
N GLY A 54 1.74 6.82 3.72
CA GLY A 54 0.46 6.11 3.55
C GLY A 54 -0.64 6.70 4.41
N THR A 55 -0.35 6.98 5.68
CA THR A 55 -1.32 7.60 6.60
C THR A 55 -1.77 8.98 6.09
N ALA A 56 -0.85 9.78 5.54
CA ALA A 56 -1.16 11.06 4.91
C ALA A 56 -2.12 10.87 3.72
N ALA A 57 -1.87 9.90 2.85
CA ALA A 57 -2.71 9.62 1.69
C ALA A 57 -4.13 9.15 2.08
N HIS A 58 -4.28 8.32 3.13
CA HIS A 58 -5.60 7.95 3.65
C HIS A 58 -6.33 9.16 4.25
N THR A 59 -5.62 10.02 4.98
CA THR A 59 -6.22 11.24 5.55
C THR A 59 -6.72 12.18 4.45
N LEU A 60 -5.97 12.34 3.37
CA LEU A 60 -6.42 13.09 2.19
C LEU A 60 -7.66 12.44 1.54
N ALA A 61 -7.65 11.12 1.37
CA ALA A 61 -8.77 10.39 0.81
C ALA A 61 -10.05 10.54 1.65
N GLU A 62 -9.95 10.39 2.98
CA GLU A 62 -11.05 10.59 3.93
C GLU A 62 -11.63 12.02 3.80
N MET A 63 -10.76 13.04 3.77
CA MET A 63 -11.17 14.44 3.59
C MET A 63 -11.94 14.63 2.27
N CYS A 64 -11.44 14.07 1.17
CA CYS A 64 -12.07 14.15 -0.15
C CYS A 64 -13.42 13.43 -0.22
N LEU A 65 -13.56 12.28 0.45
CA LEU A 65 -14.84 11.55 0.52
C LEU A 65 -15.89 12.29 1.35
N ASN A 66 -15.47 12.88 2.47
CA ASN A 66 -16.36 13.63 3.36
C ASN A 66 -16.83 14.96 2.76
N THR A 67 -15.98 15.63 1.99
CA THR A 67 -16.29 16.93 1.37
C THR A 67 -16.85 16.81 -0.05
N GLY A 68 -16.64 15.67 -0.72
CA GLY A 68 -16.99 15.47 -2.12
C GLY A 68 -16.01 16.12 -3.11
N PHE A 69 -14.87 16.65 -2.64
CA PHE A 69 -13.85 17.23 -3.51
C PHE A 69 -12.91 16.18 -4.11
N ASP A 70 -12.34 16.51 -5.26
CA ASP A 70 -11.25 15.76 -5.86
C ASP A 70 -9.92 16.08 -5.17
N ALA A 71 -8.96 15.16 -5.28
CA ALA A 71 -7.67 15.27 -4.61
C ALA A 71 -6.80 16.40 -5.20
N ASP A 72 -7.02 16.76 -6.47
CA ASP A 72 -6.33 17.83 -7.18
C ASP A 72 -6.55 19.21 -6.54
N ARG A 73 -7.69 19.42 -5.90
CA ARG A 73 -8.01 20.63 -5.14
C ARG A 73 -6.97 20.94 -4.06
N PHE A 74 -6.33 19.91 -3.51
CA PHE A 74 -5.38 20.03 -2.41
C PHE A 74 -3.92 19.98 -2.88
N LEU A 75 -3.66 20.04 -4.20
CA LEU A 75 -2.30 20.15 -4.75
C LEU A 75 -1.55 21.33 -4.15
N ASP A 76 -0.26 21.15 -3.93
CA ASP A 76 0.65 22.09 -3.25
C ASP A 76 0.31 22.39 -1.77
N GLY A 77 -0.73 21.74 -1.27
CA GLY A 77 -1.06 21.61 0.14
C GLY A 77 -0.17 20.61 0.88
N CYS A 78 -0.58 20.29 2.10
CA CYS A 78 0.08 19.27 2.88
C CYS A 78 -0.87 18.54 3.82
N VAL A 79 -0.44 17.35 4.24
CA VAL A 79 -1.08 16.59 5.31
C VAL A 79 -0.14 16.52 6.50
N ASP A 80 -0.60 17.00 7.65
CA ASP A 80 0.08 16.81 8.94
C ASP A 80 -0.46 15.55 9.60
N VAL A 81 0.34 14.47 9.58
CA VAL A 81 -0.05 13.16 10.11
C VAL A 81 -0.26 13.19 11.62
N ASN A 82 0.41 14.10 12.34
CA ASN A 82 0.28 14.19 13.81
C ASN A 82 -1.08 14.76 14.20
N THR A 83 -1.61 15.70 13.41
CA THR A 83 -2.90 16.34 13.69
C THR A 83 -4.05 15.77 12.86
N GLY A 84 -3.74 14.98 11.83
CA GLY A 84 -4.71 14.46 10.87
C GLY A 84 -5.33 15.55 10.00
N ARG A 85 -4.66 16.70 9.85
CA ARG A 85 -5.19 17.84 9.11
C ARG A 85 -4.66 17.88 7.69
N VAL A 86 -5.57 18.13 6.76
CA VAL A 86 -5.26 18.49 5.37
C VAL A 86 -5.29 20.01 5.26
N HIS A 87 -4.21 20.58 4.74
CA HIS A 87 -4.08 22.00 4.46
C HIS A 87 -4.09 22.21 2.94
N GLU A 88 -4.93 23.12 2.45
CA GLU A 88 -5.00 23.47 1.02
C GLU A 88 -3.70 24.12 0.49
N THR A 89 -2.88 24.69 1.38
CA THR A 89 -1.55 25.23 1.05
C THR A 89 -0.54 24.80 2.10
N MET A 90 0.76 24.74 1.76
CA MET A 90 1.83 24.46 2.72
C MET A 90 2.05 25.66 3.67
N PRO A 91 1.73 25.57 4.98
CA PRO A 91 2.03 26.64 5.91
C PRO A 91 3.55 26.71 6.16
N PRO A 92 4.17 27.90 6.20
CA PRO A 92 5.62 28.03 6.43
C PRO A 92 6.12 27.38 7.72
N GLN A 93 5.25 27.24 8.73
CA GLN A 93 5.59 26.62 10.01
C GLN A 93 5.54 25.09 9.99
N LEU A 94 4.99 24.48 8.93
CA LEU A 94 4.92 23.03 8.72
C LEU A 94 5.93 22.56 7.67
N GLU A 95 6.44 23.46 6.84
CA GLU A 95 7.42 23.13 5.81
C GLU A 95 8.66 22.44 6.41
N GLY A 96 9.01 21.27 5.85
CA GLY A 96 10.17 20.49 6.29
C GLY A 96 10.01 19.82 7.66
N LYS A 97 8.84 19.89 8.32
CA LYS A 97 8.61 19.18 9.57
C LYS A 97 8.52 17.68 9.36
N PRO A 98 9.00 16.87 10.33
CA PRO A 98 8.84 15.43 10.28
C PRO A 98 7.35 15.08 10.31
N ARG A 99 6.95 14.08 9.53
CA ARG A 99 5.57 13.58 9.39
C ARG A 99 4.55 14.58 8.82
N VAL A 100 5.04 15.63 8.15
CA VAL A 100 4.24 16.47 7.25
C VAL A 100 4.58 16.09 5.82
N PHE A 101 3.57 15.77 5.01
CA PHE A 101 3.74 15.31 3.64
C PHE A 101 3.10 16.32 2.69
N ALA A 102 3.86 16.76 1.69
CA ALA A 102 3.31 17.58 0.62
C ALA A 102 2.34 16.76 -0.23
N ILE A 103 1.26 17.39 -0.67
CA ILE A 103 0.31 16.79 -1.61
C ILE A 103 0.82 17.13 -3.01
N ASP A 104 1.64 16.25 -3.56
CA ASP A 104 2.16 16.38 -4.92
C ASP A 104 1.25 15.65 -5.94
N GLU A 105 1.56 15.79 -7.23
CA GLU A 105 0.81 15.14 -8.32
C GLU A 105 0.71 13.61 -8.15
N GLU A 106 1.73 12.98 -7.56
CA GLU A 106 1.73 11.55 -7.36
C GLU A 106 0.76 11.14 -6.24
N MET A 107 0.81 11.82 -5.09
CA MET A 107 -0.12 11.56 -4.00
C MET A 107 -1.56 11.85 -4.42
N ALA A 108 -1.82 13.02 -5.01
CA ALA A 108 -3.14 13.42 -5.46
C ALA A 108 -3.67 12.45 -6.54
N GLY A 109 -2.85 12.10 -7.53
CA GLY A 109 -3.22 11.15 -8.58
C GLY A 109 -3.57 9.76 -8.03
N ALA A 110 -2.74 9.23 -7.11
CA ALA A 110 -3.00 7.93 -6.50
C ALA A 110 -4.26 7.93 -5.63
N VAL A 111 -4.51 9.00 -4.87
CA VAL A 111 -5.75 9.15 -4.10
C VAL A 111 -6.96 9.26 -5.03
N GLN A 112 -6.85 9.98 -6.15
CA GLN A 112 -7.95 10.15 -7.09
C GLN A 112 -8.42 8.82 -7.68
N VAL A 113 -7.51 7.89 -8.00
CA VAL A 113 -7.90 6.55 -8.49
C VAL A 113 -8.80 5.81 -7.47
N TYR A 114 -8.49 5.93 -6.18
CA TYR A 114 -9.32 5.37 -5.12
C TYR A 114 -10.69 6.08 -5.03
N LEU A 115 -10.71 7.42 -5.04
CA LEU A 115 -11.94 8.21 -5.00
C LEU A 115 -12.87 7.88 -6.16
N ASP A 116 -12.34 7.83 -7.37
CA ASP A 116 -13.10 7.52 -8.59
C ASP A 116 -13.74 6.14 -8.51
N LEU A 117 -12.98 5.14 -8.04
CA LEU A 117 -13.49 3.79 -7.87
C LEU A 117 -14.65 3.76 -6.87
N VAL A 118 -14.44 4.24 -5.64
CA VAL A 118 -15.48 4.14 -4.60
C VAL A 118 -16.74 4.92 -4.98
N ARG A 119 -16.59 6.10 -5.60
CA ARG A 119 -17.73 6.88 -6.11
C ARG A 119 -18.47 6.16 -7.23
N SER A 120 -17.75 5.44 -8.10
CA SER A 120 -18.37 4.66 -9.18
C SER A 120 -19.11 3.40 -8.70
N LEU A 121 -18.75 2.87 -7.53
CA LEU A 121 -19.37 1.66 -6.97
C LEU A 121 -20.75 1.92 -6.35
N VAL A 122 -20.99 3.13 -5.83
CA VAL A 122 -22.21 3.50 -5.10
C VAL A 122 -23.38 3.68 -6.07
N GLN A 123 -24.47 2.98 -5.81
CA GLN A 123 -25.73 3.09 -6.52
C GLN A 123 -26.85 3.57 -5.58
N GLU A 124 -27.97 4.01 -6.16
CA GLU A 124 -29.15 4.35 -5.38
C GLU A 124 -29.66 3.12 -4.61
N GLY A 125 -29.80 3.27 -3.29
CA GLY A 125 -30.23 2.18 -2.40
C GLY A 125 -29.09 1.37 -1.78
N ASP A 126 -27.83 1.64 -2.15
CA ASP A 126 -26.67 1.05 -1.46
C ASP A 126 -26.46 1.69 -0.09
N GLU A 127 -25.99 0.89 0.86
CA GLU A 127 -25.56 1.33 2.19
C GLU A 127 -24.03 1.27 2.22
N TYR A 128 -23.37 2.40 2.43
CA TYR A 128 -21.91 2.44 2.48
C TYR A 128 -21.39 3.30 3.63
N GLU A 129 -20.19 2.97 4.08
CA GLU A 129 -19.48 3.67 5.15
C GLU A 129 -18.01 3.81 4.76
N THR A 130 -17.41 4.94 5.14
CA THR A 130 -15.99 5.25 4.96
C THR A 130 -15.30 5.28 6.32
N GLU A 131 -14.07 4.80 6.39
CA GLU A 131 -13.26 4.82 7.62
C GLU A 131 -13.99 4.21 8.83
N GLN A 132 -14.73 3.13 8.58
CA GLN A 132 -15.59 2.51 9.57
C GLN A 132 -14.82 1.54 10.47
N ARG A 133 -14.90 1.75 11.78
CA ARG A 133 -14.43 0.78 12.77
C ARG A 133 -15.31 -0.47 12.75
N LEU A 134 -14.70 -1.61 12.52
CA LEU A 134 -15.36 -2.92 12.49
C LEU A 134 -15.21 -3.61 13.84
N ASP A 135 -16.35 -4.00 14.41
CA ASP A 135 -16.43 -4.75 15.66
C ASP A 135 -16.38 -6.26 15.37
N LEU A 136 -15.30 -6.89 15.82
CA LEU A 136 -15.04 -8.32 15.71
C LEU A 136 -15.00 -8.99 17.08
N SER A 137 -15.55 -8.35 18.12
CA SER A 137 -15.56 -8.87 19.50
C SER A 137 -16.22 -10.24 19.66
N SER A 138 -17.18 -10.58 18.79
CA SER A 138 -17.82 -11.91 18.73
C SER A 138 -16.91 -13.00 18.16
N VAL A 139 -15.83 -12.63 17.47
CA VAL A 139 -14.75 -13.54 17.07
C VAL A 139 -13.71 -13.57 18.17
N HIS A 140 -13.20 -12.40 18.57
CA HIS A 140 -12.25 -12.25 19.67
C HIS A 140 -12.16 -10.77 20.12
N PRO A 141 -12.13 -10.45 21.43
CA PRO A 141 -12.14 -9.08 21.92
C PRO A 141 -10.93 -8.24 21.48
N ASP A 142 -9.78 -8.87 21.27
CA ASP A 142 -8.56 -8.19 20.79
C ASP A 142 -8.53 -7.95 19.27
N ILE A 143 -9.57 -8.33 18.52
CA ILE A 143 -9.68 -8.07 17.08
C ILE A 143 -10.59 -6.87 16.86
N PHE A 144 -10.03 -5.81 16.29
CA PHE A 144 -10.78 -4.72 15.68
C PHE A 144 -9.89 -4.01 14.67
N GLY A 145 -10.50 -3.30 13.72
CA GLY A 145 -9.79 -2.50 12.75
C GLY A 145 -10.70 -1.47 12.10
N THR A 146 -10.13 -0.66 11.24
CA THR A 146 -10.88 0.31 10.43
C THR A 146 -10.76 -0.09 8.97
N GLY A 147 -11.90 -0.32 8.32
CA GLY A 147 -11.93 -0.51 6.87
C GLY A 147 -12.09 0.84 6.18
N ASP A 148 -11.39 1.03 5.05
CA ASP A 148 -11.37 2.32 4.34
C ASP A 148 -12.71 2.62 3.68
N PHE A 149 -13.29 1.63 3.00
CA PHE A 149 -14.62 1.73 2.41
C PHE A 149 -15.36 0.38 2.43
N LEU A 150 -16.59 0.42 2.91
CA LEU A 150 -17.49 -0.72 2.97
C LEU A 150 -18.80 -0.37 2.27
N LEU A 151 -19.32 -1.29 1.47
CA LEU A 151 -20.62 -1.15 0.83
C LEU A 151 -21.40 -2.45 0.94
N TYR A 152 -22.64 -2.35 1.41
CA TYR A 152 -23.63 -3.40 1.35
C TYR A 152 -24.73 -3.00 0.37
N ARG A 153 -25.03 -3.90 -0.57
CA ARG A 153 -26.07 -3.73 -1.58
C ARG A 153 -27.27 -4.61 -1.25
N PRO A 154 -28.36 -4.05 -0.69
CA PRO A 154 -29.52 -4.84 -0.28
C PRO A 154 -30.20 -5.57 -1.44
N SER A 155 -30.20 -4.99 -2.65
CA SER A 155 -30.90 -5.55 -3.81
C SER A 155 -30.31 -6.87 -4.32
N THR A 156 -29.05 -7.16 -4.00
CA THR A 156 -28.32 -8.36 -4.47
C THR A 156 -27.61 -9.09 -3.34
N HIS A 157 -27.83 -8.68 -2.09
CA HIS A 157 -27.11 -9.15 -0.89
C HIS A 157 -25.59 -9.18 -1.09
N LYS A 158 -25.04 -8.17 -1.76
CA LYS A 158 -23.62 -8.10 -2.08
C LYS A 158 -22.88 -7.23 -1.07
N LEU A 159 -21.77 -7.75 -0.54
CA LEU A 159 -20.84 -7.02 0.31
C LEU A 159 -19.59 -6.67 -0.49
N VAL A 160 -19.16 -5.41 -0.44
CA VAL A 160 -17.95 -4.91 -1.08
C VAL A 160 -17.04 -4.28 -0.03
N ILE A 161 -15.78 -4.70 -0.01
CA ILE A 161 -14.72 -4.12 0.83
C ILE A 161 -13.67 -3.55 -0.11
N VAL A 162 -13.36 -2.26 0.05
CA VAL A 162 -12.26 -1.61 -0.67
C VAL A 162 -11.21 -1.19 0.35
N ASP A 163 -9.97 -1.61 0.12
CA ASP A 163 -8.79 -1.26 0.92
C ASP A 163 -7.81 -0.50 0.02
N TYR A 164 -7.51 0.74 0.40
CA TYR A 164 -6.55 1.59 -0.28
C TYR A 164 -5.14 1.28 0.25
N LYS A 165 -4.19 1.16 -0.66
CA LYS A 165 -2.77 0.94 -0.34
C LYS A 165 -1.93 1.99 -1.08
N HIS A 166 -1.28 2.86 -0.32
CA HIS A 166 -0.42 3.88 -0.91
C HIS A 166 1.03 3.41 -1.15
N GLY A 167 1.43 2.27 -0.60
CA GLY A 167 2.81 1.78 -0.70
C GLY A 167 3.19 1.35 -2.12
N LYS A 168 4.40 1.73 -2.55
CA LYS A 168 5.01 1.36 -3.86
C LYS A 168 5.63 -0.04 -3.91
N GLY A 169 6.20 -0.50 -2.79
CA GLY A 169 7.21 -1.57 -2.81
C GLY A 169 6.69 -3.01 -2.73
N VAL A 170 5.41 -3.23 -2.46
CA VAL A 170 4.81 -4.58 -2.36
C VAL A 170 3.41 -4.54 -2.94
N ALA A 171 3.22 -5.18 -4.09
CA ALA A 171 1.88 -5.37 -4.65
C ALA A 171 1.05 -6.26 -3.72
N VAL A 172 -0.14 -5.79 -3.32
CA VAL A 172 -1.06 -6.54 -2.44
C VAL A 172 -2.10 -7.25 -3.30
N ASP A 173 -2.18 -8.58 -3.21
CA ASP A 173 -3.24 -9.36 -3.88
C ASP A 173 -4.50 -9.41 -3.00
N PRO A 174 -5.70 -9.10 -3.53
CA PRO A 174 -6.97 -9.27 -2.81
C PRO A 174 -7.39 -10.74 -2.60
N ARG A 175 -6.87 -11.69 -3.39
CA ARG A 175 -7.25 -13.10 -3.31
C ARG A 175 -6.90 -13.69 -1.95
N GLU A 176 -7.92 -14.15 -1.23
CA GLU A 176 -7.79 -14.73 0.11
C GLU A 176 -6.96 -13.85 1.07
N ASN A 177 -7.01 -12.53 0.85
CA ASN A 177 -6.22 -11.60 1.62
C ASN A 177 -6.74 -11.53 3.05
N LYS A 178 -5.93 -11.99 4.00
CA LYS A 178 -6.29 -12.11 5.43
C LYS A 178 -6.79 -10.80 6.03
N GLN A 179 -6.28 -9.63 5.58
CA GLN A 179 -6.76 -8.33 6.05
C GLN A 179 -8.18 -8.06 5.53
N LEU A 180 -8.39 -8.11 4.20
CA LEU A 180 -9.68 -7.80 3.59
C LEU A 180 -10.75 -8.83 3.99
N MET A 181 -10.39 -10.11 4.09
CA MET A 181 -11.26 -11.18 4.60
C MET A 181 -11.69 -10.91 6.04
N THR A 182 -10.79 -10.44 6.90
CA THR A 182 -11.13 -10.07 8.28
C THR A 182 -12.08 -8.87 8.32
N TYR A 183 -11.87 -7.87 7.46
CA TYR A 183 -12.81 -6.76 7.32
C TYR A 183 -14.18 -7.22 6.82
N ALA A 184 -14.21 -8.13 5.84
CA ALA A 184 -15.45 -8.71 5.35
C ALA A 184 -16.22 -9.46 6.45
N VAL A 185 -15.53 -10.22 7.34
CA VAL A 185 -16.18 -10.86 8.49
C VAL A 185 -16.80 -9.81 9.42
N GLY A 186 -16.04 -8.77 9.76
CA GLY A 186 -16.53 -7.70 10.64
C GLY A 186 -17.74 -6.96 10.05
N ALA A 187 -17.73 -6.73 8.74
CA ALA A 187 -18.85 -6.14 8.02
C ALA A 187 -20.06 -7.08 7.98
N ALA A 188 -19.84 -8.36 7.68
CA ALA A 188 -20.88 -9.37 7.58
C ALA A 188 -21.65 -9.56 8.88
N LEU A 189 -20.96 -9.51 10.03
CA LEU A 189 -21.58 -9.59 11.35
C LEU A 189 -22.58 -8.45 11.62
N ARG A 190 -22.40 -7.27 11.00
CA ARG A 190 -23.35 -6.14 11.12
C ARG A 190 -24.62 -6.38 10.31
N TYR A 191 -24.52 -7.13 9.21
CA TYR A 191 -25.64 -7.47 8.32
C TYR A 191 -26.14 -8.91 8.50
N HIS A 192 -25.85 -9.55 9.64
CA HIS A 192 -26.16 -10.96 9.91
C HIS A 192 -27.62 -11.35 9.71
N ASN A 193 -28.56 -10.39 9.83
CA ASN A 193 -29.99 -10.59 9.66
C ASN A 193 -30.52 -10.30 8.24
N ARG A 194 -29.65 -9.96 7.28
CA ARG A 194 -30.05 -9.55 5.91
C ARG A 194 -29.51 -10.44 4.81
N GLY A 195 -28.60 -11.36 5.13
CA GLY A 195 -28.00 -12.27 4.17
C GLY A 195 -26.90 -11.62 3.32
N ILE A 196 -25.95 -12.45 2.91
CA ILE A 196 -24.83 -12.11 2.02
C ILE A 196 -24.67 -13.27 1.04
N ASP A 197 -24.76 -12.99 -0.25
CA ASP A 197 -24.64 -13.98 -1.31
C ASP A 197 -23.28 -13.87 -2.02
N GLU A 198 -22.79 -12.65 -2.26
CA GLU A 198 -21.50 -12.36 -2.89
C GLU A 198 -20.67 -11.40 -2.02
N VAL A 199 -19.39 -11.68 -1.89
CA VAL A 199 -18.39 -10.81 -1.26
C VAL A 199 -17.35 -10.41 -2.30
N GLU A 200 -17.11 -9.12 -2.47
CA GLU A 200 -16.12 -8.57 -3.38
C GLU A 200 -15.06 -7.81 -2.58
N LEU A 201 -13.81 -8.24 -2.71
CA LEU A 201 -12.65 -7.66 -2.06
C LEU A 201 -11.82 -6.92 -3.11
N ILE A 202 -11.59 -5.63 -2.88
CA ILE A 202 -10.94 -4.74 -3.83
C ILE A 202 -9.74 -4.10 -3.15
N VAL A 203 -8.58 -4.19 -3.78
CA VAL A 203 -7.37 -3.46 -3.40
C VAL A 203 -7.12 -2.38 -4.44
N VAL A 204 -7.00 -1.13 -3.99
CA VAL A 204 -6.58 0.00 -4.84
C VAL A 204 -5.16 0.38 -4.46
N GLN A 205 -4.22 0.18 -5.38
CA GLN A 205 -2.80 0.42 -5.17
C GLN A 205 -2.11 0.97 -6.43
N PRO A 206 -2.34 2.25 -6.79
CA PRO A 206 -1.89 2.81 -8.06
C PRO A 206 -0.37 2.94 -8.18
N ARG A 207 0.33 3.02 -7.03
CA ARG A 207 1.78 3.23 -6.97
C ARG A 207 2.60 1.92 -7.04
N ALA A 208 1.96 0.74 -7.01
CA ALA A 208 2.64 -0.54 -7.13
C ALA A 208 2.73 -0.99 -8.58
N GLU A 209 3.66 -1.90 -8.88
CA GLU A 209 3.71 -2.54 -10.19
C GLU A 209 2.46 -3.41 -10.44
N GLY A 210 1.96 -3.39 -11.69
CA GLY A 210 0.79 -4.17 -12.12
C GLY A 210 -0.48 -3.33 -12.21
N ASP A 211 -1.63 -3.98 -12.03
CA ASP A 211 -2.94 -3.33 -12.08
C ASP A 211 -3.16 -2.44 -10.85
N GLU A 212 -3.55 -1.19 -11.09
CA GLU A 212 -3.85 -0.19 -10.03
C GLU A 212 -5.03 -0.63 -9.15
N VAL A 213 -5.99 -1.36 -9.72
CA VAL A 213 -7.17 -1.88 -9.04
C VAL A 213 -7.23 -3.39 -9.25
N LYS A 214 -7.17 -4.13 -8.15
CA LYS A 214 -7.27 -5.60 -8.15
C LYS A 214 -8.54 -6.00 -7.41
N THR A 215 -9.29 -6.93 -7.98
CA THR A 215 -10.55 -7.41 -7.42
C THR A 215 -10.52 -8.92 -7.27
N TRP A 216 -11.07 -9.43 -6.18
CA TRP A 216 -11.37 -10.83 -5.97
C TRP A 216 -12.79 -10.99 -5.44
N LYS A 217 -13.48 -12.02 -5.90
CA LYS A 217 -14.84 -12.35 -5.48
C LYS A 217 -14.86 -13.69 -4.80
N THR A 218 -15.68 -13.78 -3.76
CA THR A 218 -15.91 -14.99 -2.98
C THR A 218 -17.34 -15.02 -2.46
N ASP A 219 -17.72 -16.10 -1.79
CA ASP A 219 -19.05 -16.29 -1.22
C ASP A 219 -19.05 -16.21 0.32
N ALA A 220 -20.26 -16.25 0.90
CA ALA A 220 -20.43 -16.26 2.34
C ALA A 220 -19.92 -17.55 3.02
N VAL A 221 -19.82 -18.66 2.29
CA VAL A 221 -19.33 -19.94 2.84
C VAL A 221 -17.83 -19.81 3.14
N THR A 222 -17.06 -19.34 2.16
CA THR A 222 -15.63 -19.07 2.30
C THR A 222 -15.37 -18.03 3.39
N LEU A 223 -16.24 -17.01 3.49
CA LEU A 223 -16.13 -16.00 4.54
C LEU A 223 -16.37 -16.59 5.94
N LEU A 224 -17.29 -17.55 6.07
CA LEU A 224 -17.58 -18.24 7.32
C LEU A 224 -16.44 -19.20 7.71
N GLU A 225 -15.86 -19.91 6.75
CA GLU A 225 -14.64 -20.72 6.95
C GLU A 225 -13.51 -19.85 7.50
N TRP A 226 -13.28 -18.70 6.86
CA TRP A 226 -12.29 -17.74 7.35
C TRP A 226 -12.60 -17.23 8.76
N ARG A 227 -13.87 -16.98 9.10
CA ARG A 227 -14.26 -16.60 10.48
C ARG A 227 -13.80 -17.65 11.49
N PHE A 228 -13.95 -18.94 11.19
CA PHE A 228 -13.52 -20.02 12.09
C PHE A 228 -11.99 -20.11 12.19
N GLU A 229 -11.27 -19.98 11.08
CA GLU A 229 -9.81 -19.92 11.08
C GLU A 229 -9.30 -18.73 11.89
N LEU A 230 -9.93 -17.56 11.70
CA LEU A 230 -9.61 -16.33 12.41
C LEU A 230 -9.79 -16.48 13.92
N GLU A 231 -10.90 -17.10 14.35
CA GLU A 231 -11.19 -17.39 15.76
C GLU A 231 -10.15 -18.36 16.36
N ALA A 232 -9.83 -19.43 15.64
CA ALA A 232 -8.83 -20.42 16.08
C ALA A 232 -7.42 -19.80 16.17
N ALA A 233 -7.04 -19.00 15.17
CA ALA A 233 -5.77 -18.29 15.16
C ALA A 233 -5.66 -17.28 16.30
N ALA A 234 -6.71 -16.53 16.58
CA ALA A 234 -6.74 -15.58 17.69
C ALA A 234 -6.53 -16.27 19.05
N LYS A 235 -7.26 -17.37 19.31
CA LYS A 235 -7.09 -18.19 20.50
C LYS A 235 -5.67 -18.74 20.62
N ALA A 236 -5.07 -19.19 19.53
CA ALA A 236 -3.69 -19.68 19.53
C ALA A 236 -2.65 -18.62 19.96
N THR A 237 -2.97 -17.31 19.87
CA THR A 237 -2.06 -16.25 20.34
C THR A 237 -2.02 -16.13 21.87
N GLU A 238 -3.01 -16.68 22.57
CA GLU A 238 -3.12 -16.65 24.02
C GLU A 238 -2.28 -17.75 24.69
N GLU A 239 -1.94 -18.80 23.95
CA GLU A 239 -1.17 -19.94 24.45
C GLU A 239 0.25 -19.52 24.88
N PRO A 240 0.75 -19.94 26.06
CA PRO A 240 2.10 -19.65 26.53
C PRO A 240 3.21 -20.07 25.58
N ASP A 241 3.01 -21.18 24.90
CA ASP A 241 3.91 -21.83 23.96
C ASP A 241 3.43 -21.71 22.51
N ALA A 242 2.62 -20.69 22.22
CA ALA A 242 2.13 -20.37 20.89
C ALA A 242 3.25 -20.48 19.83
N PRO A 243 3.02 -21.20 18.71
CA PRO A 243 4.09 -21.55 17.79
C PRO A 243 4.69 -20.32 17.12
N LEU A 244 6.02 -20.33 16.99
CA LEU A 244 6.77 -19.36 16.19
C LEU A 244 7.09 -19.98 14.82
N GLN A 245 6.55 -19.39 13.77
CA GLN A 245 6.79 -19.83 12.39
C GLN A 245 7.39 -18.68 11.57
N ALA A 246 8.50 -18.96 10.88
CA ALA A 246 9.18 -18.01 10.02
C ALA A 246 8.77 -18.19 8.56
N GLY A 247 8.29 -17.12 7.94
CA GLY A 247 7.84 -17.08 6.54
C GLY A 247 7.78 -15.64 6.03
N GLU A 248 7.08 -15.40 4.92
CA GLU A 248 6.97 -14.07 4.29
C GLU A 248 6.40 -13.00 5.23
N TRP A 249 5.50 -13.41 6.14
CA TRP A 249 4.91 -12.55 7.16
C TRP A 249 5.90 -12.00 8.19
N CYS A 250 7.14 -12.49 8.22
CA CYS A 250 8.21 -11.92 9.06
C CYS A 250 8.59 -10.48 8.66
N LYS A 251 8.33 -10.08 7.41
CA LYS A 251 8.72 -8.78 6.84
C LYS A 251 8.30 -7.58 7.69
N PHE A 252 7.12 -7.63 8.30
CA PHE A 252 6.57 -6.55 9.13
C PHE A 252 6.50 -6.93 10.62
N CYS A 253 7.25 -7.94 11.06
CA CYS A 253 7.29 -8.33 12.47
C CYS A 253 8.19 -7.38 13.29
N PRO A 254 7.68 -6.73 14.36
CA PRO A 254 8.47 -5.92 15.27
C PRO A 254 9.56 -6.73 15.96
N ALA A 255 9.23 -7.95 16.39
CA ALA A 255 10.16 -8.85 17.06
C ALA A 255 11.18 -9.53 16.12
N LEU A 256 11.22 -9.16 14.83
CA LEU A 256 12.13 -9.80 13.87
C LEU A 256 13.60 -9.84 14.34
N PRO A 257 14.19 -8.75 14.89
CA PRO A 257 15.60 -8.74 15.28
C PRO A 257 15.97 -9.86 16.27
N ASP A 258 15.10 -10.12 17.23
CA ASP A 258 15.35 -11.07 18.33
C ASP A 258 14.57 -12.38 18.19
N CYS A 259 13.94 -12.63 17.05
CA CYS A 259 13.09 -13.80 16.84
C CYS A 259 13.89 -15.10 16.68
N PRO A 260 13.72 -16.11 17.56
CA PRO A 260 14.46 -17.37 17.46
C PRO A 260 14.09 -18.18 16.21
N ALA A 261 12.82 -18.19 15.79
CA ALA A 261 12.41 -18.88 14.57
C ALA A 261 13.00 -18.22 13.32
N ASN A 262 13.10 -16.89 13.29
CA ASN A 262 13.75 -16.19 12.19
C ASN A 262 15.27 -16.44 12.19
N ARG A 263 15.93 -16.41 13.36
CA ARG A 263 17.35 -16.79 13.48
C ARG A 263 17.60 -18.21 12.99
N ALA A 264 16.75 -19.17 13.37
CA ALA A 264 16.87 -20.56 12.92
C ALA A 264 16.71 -20.66 11.39
N ARG A 265 15.68 -20.02 10.82
CA ARG A 265 15.49 -19.97 9.35
C ARG A 265 16.69 -19.34 8.65
N ARG A 266 17.24 -18.25 9.18
CA ARG A 266 18.44 -17.59 8.63
C ARG A 266 19.69 -18.44 8.76
N ALA A 267 19.88 -19.14 9.87
CA ALA A 267 21.01 -20.04 10.06
C ALA A 267 20.94 -21.22 9.08
N GLU A 268 19.75 -21.73 8.80
CA GLU A 268 19.54 -22.75 7.76
C GLU A 268 19.86 -22.20 6.36
N LEU A 269 19.37 -21.00 6.03
CA LEU A 269 19.70 -20.32 4.78
C LEU A 269 21.19 -19.97 4.66
N ALA A 270 21.86 -19.64 5.77
CA ALA A 270 23.29 -19.39 5.80
C ALA A 270 24.08 -20.69 5.63
N ARG A 271 23.70 -21.81 6.27
CA ARG A 271 24.32 -23.13 5.98
C ARG A 271 24.18 -23.55 4.52
N ILE A 272 23.17 -23.03 3.87
CA ILE A 272 22.92 -23.20 2.45
C ILE A 272 23.90 -22.34 1.60
N GLU A 273 24.42 -21.21 2.09
CA GLU A 273 25.39 -20.32 1.40
C GLU A 273 26.86 -20.44 1.86
N PHE A 274 27.10 -20.96 3.07
CA PHE A 274 28.41 -21.14 3.67
C PHE A 274 28.78 -22.62 3.68
N ALA A 275 29.98 -22.96 3.19
CA ALA A 275 30.52 -24.31 3.37
C ALA A 275 30.77 -24.58 4.87
N GLU A 276 30.95 -25.86 5.25
CA GLU A 276 31.14 -26.31 6.65
C GLU A 276 32.27 -25.58 7.42
N ASP A 277 33.14 -24.85 6.71
CA ASP A 277 34.28 -24.08 7.22
C ASP A 277 33.95 -22.61 7.61
N GLY A 278 32.73 -22.12 7.36
CA GLY A 278 32.31 -20.77 7.77
C GLY A 278 32.82 -19.64 6.85
N GLU A 279 33.41 -19.95 5.69
CA GLU A 279 33.76 -18.95 4.69
C GLU A 279 32.55 -18.61 3.79
N LEU A 280 32.32 -17.32 3.55
CA LEU A 280 31.32 -16.84 2.60
C LEU A 280 31.79 -17.16 1.18
N LYS A 281 31.39 -18.30 0.64
CA LYS A 281 31.57 -18.63 -0.78
C LYS A 281 30.36 -18.15 -1.56
N LEU A 282 30.38 -16.86 -1.94
CA LEU A 282 29.51 -16.38 -3.01
C LEU A 282 29.89 -17.15 -4.28
N SER A 283 29.09 -18.16 -4.63
CA SER A 283 29.24 -18.87 -5.89
C SER A 283 29.05 -17.85 -7.00
N GLU A 284 29.96 -17.79 -7.98
CA GLU A 284 29.80 -16.96 -9.16
C GLU A 284 28.41 -17.24 -9.78
N PRO A 285 27.55 -16.23 -10.02
CA PRO A 285 26.17 -16.46 -10.47
C PRO A 285 26.06 -17.34 -11.73
N SER A 286 27.10 -17.34 -12.56
CA SER A 286 27.24 -18.18 -13.77
C SER A 286 27.42 -19.68 -13.48
N THR A 287 27.68 -20.07 -12.24
CA THR A 287 27.94 -21.45 -11.80
C THR A 287 26.79 -22.07 -11.02
N ILE A 288 25.72 -21.31 -10.77
CA ILE A 288 24.56 -21.76 -9.99
C ILE A 288 23.63 -22.58 -10.87
N ALA A 289 23.33 -23.82 -10.47
CA ALA A 289 22.36 -24.68 -11.17
C ALA A 289 20.95 -24.01 -11.21
N PRO A 290 20.16 -24.16 -12.28
CA PRO A 290 18.87 -23.46 -12.44
C PRO A 290 17.89 -23.64 -11.28
N GLU A 291 17.75 -24.85 -10.74
CA GLU A 291 16.86 -25.15 -9.62
C GLU A 291 17.31 -24.43 -8.35
N ARG A 292 18.65 -24.35 -8.19
CA ARG A 292 19.26 -23.64 -7.09
C ARG A 292 19.11 -22.13 -7.24
N LEU A 293 19.27 -21.61 -8.45
CA LEU A 293 19.06 -20.20 -8.77
C LEU A 293 17.61 -19.81 -8.48
N ALA A 294 16.63 -20.66 -8.83
CA ALA A 294 15.22 -20.43 -8.50
C ALA A 294 14.97 -20.41 -6.98
N ALA A 295 15.58 -21.31 -6.20
CA ALA A 295 15.50 -21.28 -4.75
C ALA A 295 16.10 -20.00 -4.16
N ILE A 296 17.27 -19.56 -4.66
CA ILE A 296 17.90 -18.30 -4.26
C ILE A 296 17.01 -17.12 -4.61
N LEU A 297 16.49 -17.03 -5.84
CA LEU A 297 15.62 -15.94 -6.28
C LEU A 297 14.33 -15.86 -5.46
N ARG A 298 13.75 -17.00 -5.10
CA ARG A 298 12.58 -17.07 -4.20
C ARG A 298 12.86 -16.51 -2.83
N GLU A 299 14.07 -16.61 -2.30
CA GLU A 299 14.40 -16.10 -0.96
C GLU A 299 15.12 -14.73 -1.00
N ALA A 300 15.68 -14.34 -2.15
CA ALA A 300 16.45 -13.11 -2.33
C ALA A 300 15.67 -11.85 -1.96
N HIS A 301 14.35 -11.86 -2.15
CA HIS A 301 13.50 -10.76 -1.73
C HIS A 301 13.52 -10.55 -0.21
N LEU A 302 13.66 -11.61 0.60
CA LEU A 302 13.75 -11.51 2.07
C LEU A 302 15.04 -10.82 2.50
N PHE A 303 16.15 -11.08 1.80
CA PHE A 303 17.43 -10.42 2.06
C PHE A 303 17.38 -8.95 1.66
N LYS A 304 16.84 -8.63 0.46
CA LYS A 304 16.61 -7.25 0.02
C LYS A 304 15.72 -6.49 1.00
N ASP A 305 14.65 -7.11 1.46
CA ASP A 305 13.73 -6.54 2.45
C ASP A 305 14.41 -6.32 3.80
N TRP A 306 15.28 -7.23 4.24
CA TRP A 306 16.04 -7.05 5.48
C TRP A 306 17.05 -5.92 5.37
N PHE A 307 17.83 -5.85 4.28
CA PHE A 307 18.74 -4.72 4.05
C PHE A 307 17.98 -3.39 4.04
N ARG A 308 16.83 -3.33 3.35
CA ARG A 308 15.96 -2.14 3.39
C ARG A 308 15.51 -1.81 4.81
N ARG A 309 15.17 -2.79 5.66
CA ARG A 309 14.82 -2.54 7.08
C ARG A 309 16.00 -2.05 7.92
N VAL A 310 17.20 -2.56 7.66
CA VAL A 310 18.43 -2.08 8.30
C VAL A 310 18.65 -0.61 7.92
N GLU A 311 18.48 -0.27 6.63
CA GLU A 311 18.56 1.11 6.16
C GLU A 311 17.46 2.00 6.77
N GLU A 312 16.21 1.54 6.81
CA GLU A 312 15.08 2.24 7.43
C GLU A 312 15.32 2.49 8.93
N PHE A 313 15.78 1.46 9.65
CA PHE A 313 16.11 1.58 11.07
C PHE A 313 17.29 2.52 11.30
N ALA A 314 18.36 2.40 10.51
CA ALA A 314 19.51 3.29 10.55
C ALA A 314 19.12 4.75 10.28
N HIS A 315 18.21 4.98 9.32
CA HIS A 315 17.69 6.31 9.04
C HIS A 315 16.84 6.86 10.19
N ALA A 316 15.96 6.04 10.78
CA ALA A 316 15.16 6.41 11.95
C ALA A 316 16.05 6.78 13.15
N GLU A 317 17.05 5.95 13.46
CA GLU A 317 18.04 6.21 14.51
C GLU A 317 18.82 7.51 14.24
N ALA A 318 19.23 7.74 12.98
CA ALA A 318 19.93 8.96 12.59
C ALA A 318 19.06 10.22 12.75
N THR A 319 17.75 10.15 12.49
CA THR A 319 16.81 11.27 12.67
C THR A 319 16.58 11.57 14.16
N GLU A 320 16.66 10.55 15.02
CA GLU A 320 16.60 10.66 16.48
C GLU A 320 17.96 11.05 17.12
N GLY A 321 18.94 11.47 16.31
CA GLY A 321 20.26 11.91 16.77
C GLY A 321 21.26 10.78 17.08
N ARG A 322 20.87 9.52 16.92
CA ARG A 322 21.74 8.33 17.10
C ARG A 322 22.32 7.90 15.74
N MET A 323 23.22 8.73 15.21
CA MET A 323 23.83 8.49 13.90
C MET A 323 24.73 7.24 13.90
N PRO A 324 24.53 6.29 12.96
CA PRO A 324 25.47 5.19 12.76
C PRO A 324 26.87 5.72 12.40
N PRO A 325 27.96 5.19 13.01
CA PRO A 325 29.32 5.63 12.71
C PRO A 325 29.64 5.54 11.20
N GLY A 326 30.20 6.62 10.64
CA GLY A 326 30.55 6.69 9.21
C GLY A 326 29.43 7.17 8.28
N PHE A 327 28.22 7.39 8.80
CA PHE A 327 27.07 7.90 8.04
C PHE A 327 26.74 9.35 8.41
N LYS A 328 26.01 10.03 7.53
CA LYS A 328 25.44 11.38 7.78
C LYS A 328 24.06 11.50 7.14
N LEU A 329 23.19 12.30 7.72
CA LEU A 329 21.98 12.77 7.05
C LEU A 329 22.34 13.93 6.12
N VAL A 330 21.84 13.88 4.89
CA VAL A 330 21.92 14.98 3.94
C VAL A 330 20.51 15.36 3.55
N ALA A 331 20.24 16.67 3.45
CA ALA A 331 18.97 17.13 2.90
C ALA A 331 18.80 16.56 1.48
N LYS A 332 17.59 16.09 1.15
CA LYS A 332 17.25 15.80 -0.24
C LYS A 332 17.55 17.06 -1.06
N ARG A 333 18.09 16.88 -2.27
CA ARG A 333 18.46 18.00 -3.15
C ARG A 333 17.26 18.93 -3.31
N ALA A 334 17.36 20.16 -2.81
CA ALA A 334 16.30 21.14 -2.92
C ALA A 334 16.04 21.44 -4.40
N THR A 335 14.85 21.09 -4.88
CA THR A 335 14.35 21.52 -6.18
C THR A 335 13.83 22.94 -6.02
N ARG A 336 14.35 23.89 -6.82
CA ARG A 336 13.81 25.26 -6.84
C ARG A 336 12.38 25.20 -7.37
N ARG A 337 11.45 25.83 -6.65
CA ARG A 337 10.08 26.09 -7.11
C ARG A 337 9.84 27.59 -7.13
N TRP A 338 8.92 28.04 -7.96
CA TRP A 338 8.45 29.43 -7.90
C TRP A 338 7.73 29.63 -6.56
N ARG A 339 7.92 30.80 -5.94
CA ARG A 339 7.24 31.14 -4.68
C ARG A 339 5.75 31.34 -4.92
N ASP A 340 5.43 31.95 -6.04
CA ASP A 340 4.10 32.24 -6.56
C ASP A 340 4.27 32.19 -8.08
N GLU A 341 3.57 31.25 -8.73
CA GLU A 341 3.73 31.02 -10.17
C GLU A 341 3.13 32.17 -10.98
N ASP A 342 2.07 32.83 -10.50
CA ASP A 342 1.44 33.95 -11.19
C ASP A 342 2.29 35.22 -11.12
N GLU A 343 2.89 35.49 -9.95
CA GLU A 343 3.84 36.60 -9.77
C GLU A 343 5.11 36.33 -10.58
N ALA A 344 5.62 35.10 -10.57
CA ALA A 344 6.78 34.71 -11.37
C ALA A 344 6.51 34.83 -12.87
N ALA A 345 5.39 34.29 -13.37
CA ALA A 345 4.99 34.38 -14.77
C ALA A 345 4.80 35.84 -15.21
N SER A 346 4.09 36.64 -14.40
CA SER A 346 3.89 38.07 -14.67
C SER A 346 5.21 38.85 -14.72
N TYR A 347 6.12 38.58 -13.77
CA TYR A 347 7.43 39.23 -13.72
C TYR A 347 8.31 38.81 -14.90
N LEU A 348 8.38 37.51 -15.19
CA LEU A 348 9.16 36.99 -16.30
C LEU A 348 8.63 37.49 -17.66
N SER A 349 7.30 37.59 -17.81
CA SER A 349 6.69 38.16 -18.99
C SER A 349 6.98 39.66 -19.14
N MET A 350 6.80 40.44 -18.06
CA MET A 350 6.98 41.89 -18.10
C MET A 350 8.45 42.31 -18.25
N VAL A 351 9.38 41.62 -17.58
CA VAL A 351 10.79 42.01 -17.49
C VAL A 351 11.65 41.36 -18.59
N TYR A 352 11.35 40.11 -18.94
CA TYR A 352 12.12 39.34 -19.92
C TYR A 352 11.38 39.11 -21.23
N GLY A 353 10.13 39.59 -21.35
CA GLY A 353 9.34 39.47 -22.57
C GLY A 353 8.96 38.02 -22.90
N LEU A 354 8.96 37.12 -21.92
CA LEU A 354 8.56 35.74 -22.12
C LEU A 354 7.03 35.67 -22.27
N ASP A 355 6.58 35.06 -23.37
CA ASP A 355 5.17 34.75 -23.56
C ASP A 355 4.81 33.42 -22.88
N ASP A 356 3.52 33.10 -22.85
CA ASP A 356 3.01 31.88 -22.22
C ASP A 356 3.63 30.61 -22.82
N GLU A 357 4.01 30.60 -24.11
CA GLU A 357 4.66 29.45 -24.73
C GLU A 357 6.10 29.24 -24.24
N ALA A 358 6.79 30.32 -23.88
CA ALA A 358 8.13 30.26 -23.28
C ALA A 358 8.11 30.02 -21.75
N LEU A 359 7.03 30.41 -21.07
CA LEU A 359 6.86 30.23 -19.63
C LEU A 359 6.37 28.83 -19.25
N TYR A 360 5.55 28.22 -20.10
CA TYR A 360 4.89 26.94 -19.81
C TYR A 360 5.27 25.88 -20.84
N GLU A 361 5.74 24.73 -20.37
CA GLU A 361 6.01 23.59 -21.24
C GLU A 361 4.70 22.89 -21.66
N ARG A 362 4.33 23.00 -22.94
CA ARG A 362 3.22 22.22 -23.50
C ARG A 362 3.68 20.79 -23.78
N LYS A 363 3.36 19.88 -22.87
CA LYS A 363 3.61 18.44 -23.05
C LYS A 363 2.40 17.74 -23.67
N MET A 364 2.66 16.88 -24.65
CA MET A 364 1.63 15.99 -25.22
C MET A 364 1.07 15.07 -24.12
N LEU A 365 -0.25 14.92 -24.07
CA LEU A 365 -0.89 13.97 -23.15
C LEU A 365 -0.40 12.55 -23.42
N SER A 366 -0.20 11.77 -22.35
CA SER A 366 0.01 10.34 -22.51
C SER A 366 -1.25 9.69 -23.11
N PRO A 367 -1.14 8.54 -23.79
CA PRO A 367 -2.31 7.83 -24.32
C PRO A 367 -3.41 7.64 -23.26
N ALA A 368 -3.04 7.26 -22.03
CA ALA A 368 -4.00 7.10 -20.93
C ALA A 368 -4.72 8.42 -20.55
N LYS A 369 -4.00 9.54 -20.45
CA LYS A 369 -4.62 10.85 -20.15
C LYS A 369 -5.50 11.32 -21.31
N ALA A 370 -5.09 11.07 -22.56
CA ALA A 370 -5.88 11.38 -23.74
C ALA A 370 -7.19 10.56 -23.79
N GLU A 371 -7.14 9.26 -23.49
CA GLU A 371 -8.31 8.38 -23.40
C GLU A 371 -9.35 8.86 -22.38
N THR A 372 -8.90 9.40 -21.25
CA THR A 372 -9.78 9.98 -20.22
C THR A 372 -10.48 11.24 -20.74
N VAL A 373 -9.75 12.13 -21.43
CA VAL A 373 -10.29 13.39 -21.95
C VAL A 373 -11.29 13.17 -23.09
N ILE A 374 -11.01 12.24 -24.01
CA ILE A 374 -11.93 11.92 -25.12
C ILE A 374 -13.11 11.05 -24.68
N GLY A 375 -13.05 10.48 -23.47
CA GLY A 375 -14.06 9.59 -22.90
C GLY A 375 -13.88 8.13 -23.33
N LYS A 376 -14.10 7.21 -22.39
CA LYS A 376 -13.85 5.75 -22.55
C LYS A 376 -14.51 5.11 -23.78
N LYS A 377 -15.63 5.68 -24.28
CA LYS A 377 -16.34 5.19 -25.47
C LYS A 377 -15.58 5.45 -26.79
N ASN A 378 -14.68 6.42 -26.80
CA ASN A 378 -13.92 6.85 -27.97
C ASN A 378 -12.46 6.36 -27.92
N LYS A 379 -12.13 5.47 -26.98
CA LYS A 379 -10.78 4.92 -26.80
C LYS A 379 -10.27 4.20 -28.05
N ASP A 380 -11.14 3.48 -28.74
CA ASP A 380 -10.78 2.72 -29.94
C ASP A 380 -10.41 3.63 -31.12
N ASP A 381 -10.95 4.87 -31.15
CA ASP A 381 -10.70 5.82 -32.23
C ASP A 381 -9.25 6.26 -32.29
N ILE A 382 -8.54 6.30 -31.16
CA ILE A 382 -7.14 6.74 -31.06
C ILE A 382 -6.13 5.59 -30.97
N LYS A 383 -6.60 4.34 -30.93
CA LYS A 383 -5.76 3.15 -30.74
C LYS A 383 -4.69 3.00 -31.82
N HIS A 384 -4.99 3.40 -33.06
CA HIS A 384 -4.05 3.38 -34.19
C HIS A 384 -2.87 4.36 -34.04
N LEU A 385 -2.95 5.30 -33.09
CA LEU A 385 -1.90 6.27 -32.78
C LEU A 385 -0.96 5.80 -31.65
N VAL A 386 -1.28 4.69 -30.98
CA VAL A 386 -0.55 4.18 -29.82
C VAL A 386 0.29 2.97 -30.21
N VAL A 387 1.60 3.04 -29.97
CA VAL A 387 2.51 1.90 -30.14
C VAL A 387 2.99 1.44 -28.78
N SER A 388 2.74 0.16 -28.45
CA SER A 388 3.32 -0.47 -27.27
C SER A 388 4.70 -1.02 -27.61
N LYS A 389 5.76 -0.40 -27.09
CA LYS A 389 7.13 -0.93 -27.14
C LYS A 389 7.52 -1.41 -25.74
N SER A 390 7.69 -2.72 -25.54
CA SER A 390 8.36 -3.24 -24.35
C SER A 390 9.85 -3.35 -24.64
N SER A 391 10.68 -2.58 -23.93
CA SER A 391 12.13 -2.78 -23.97
C SER A 391 12.51 -3.87 -22.96
N GLY A 392 12.66 -5.10 -23.42
CA GLY A 392 13.23 -6.21 -22.64
C GLY A 392 12.21 -7.18 -22.01
N THR A 393 12.74 -8.11 -21.20
CA THR A 393 11.97 -9.13 -20.46
C THR A 393 12.24 -9.00 -18.96
N ASN A 394 11.20 -9.20 -18.14
CA ASN A 394 11.32 -9.26 -16.69
C ASN A 394 11.26 -10.71 -16.24
N LEU A 395 12.23 -11.15 -15.43
CA LEU A 395 12.22 -12.47 -14.82
C LEU A 395 11.33 -12.46 -13.58
N VAL A 396 10.24 -13.24 -13.60
CA VAL A 396 9.19 -13.26 -12.58
C VAL A 396 8.82 -14.71 -12.22
N PRO A 397 8.24 -14.98 -11.02
CA PRO A 397 7.72 -16.31 -10.67
C PRO A 397 6.62 -16.80 -11.64
N GLU A 398 6.40 -18.11 -11.75
CA GLU A 398 5.37 -18.69 -12.66
C GLU A 398 3.94 -18.28 -12.30
N GLU A 399 3.73 -17.87 -11.04
CA GLU A 399 2.45 -17.37 -10.53
C GLU A 399 2.11 -15.96 -11.04
N ASP A 400 3.07 -15.26 -11.66
CA ASP A 400 2.83 -13.98 -12.31
C ASP A 400 1.88 -14.17 -13.50
N LYS A 401 0.79 -13.40 -13.51
CA LYS A 401 -0.30 -13.54 -14.50
C LYS A 401 0.09 -13.05 -15.89
N ARG A 402 1.22 -12.33 -16.04
CA ARG A 402 1.67 -11.81 -17.34
C ARG A 402 2.10 -12.97 -18.25
N PRO A 403 1.75 -12.94 -19.55
CA PRO A 403 2.08 -14.01 -20.47
C PRO A 403 3.60 -14.16 -20.62
N ALA A 404 4.10 -15.39 -20.50
CA ALA A 404 5.51 -15.69 -20.67
C ALA A 404 5.98 -15.36 -22.10
N VAL A 405 7.12 -14.67 -22.20
CA VAL A 405 7.76 -14.37 -23.48
C VAL A 405 8.71 -15.51 -23.83
N ARG A 406 8.58 -16.08 -25.03
CA ARG A 406 9.58 -17.02 -25.56
C ARG A 406 10.74 -16.22 -26.14
N VAL A 407 11.94 -16.40 -25.59
CA VAL A 407 13.17 -15.84 -26.18
C VAL A 407 13.58 -16.75 -27.34
N ASP A 408 13.25 -16.38 -28.57
CA ASP A 408 13.76 -17.06 -29.76
C ASP A 408 15.06 -16.38 -30.19
N ALA A 409 16.19 -17.08 -30.06
CA ALA A 409 17.52 -16.56 -30.34
C ALA A 409 17.73 -16.11 -31.81
N LYS A 410 16.76 -16.35 -32.70
CA LYS A 410 16.80 -15.88 -34.09
C LYS A 410 16.29 -14.45 -34.30
N THR A 411 15.57 -13.85 -33.35
CA THR A 411 14.90 -12.55 -33.59
C THR A 411 15.75 -11.33 -33.20
N GLU A 412 16.81 -11.48 -32.41
CA GLU A 412 17.69 -10.35 -32.03
C GLU A 412 18.77 -9.97 -33.06
N PHE A 413 19.01 -10.79 -34.10
CA PHE A 413 20.01 -10.52 -35.14
C PHE A 413 19.42 -10.00 -36.47
N ALA A 414 18.13 -9.71 -36.53
CA ALA A 414 17.48 -9.26 -37.76
C ALA A 414 17.37 -7.73 -37.91
N GLU A 415 17.74 -6.95 -36.88
CA GLU A 415 17.69 -5.48 -36.91
C GLU A 415 18.97 -4.85 -36.34
N ALA A 416 20.13 -5.19 -36.89
CA ALA A 416 21.39 -4.46 -36.68
C ALA A 416 21.87 -3.82 -37.99
#